data_AF-A0A945H5Y1-F1
#
_entry.id   AF-A0A945H5Y1-F1
#
_cell.length_a   1.000
_cell.length_b   1.000
_cell.length_c   1.000
_cell.angle_alpha   90.00
_cell.angle_beta   90.00
_cell.angle_gamma   90.00
#
_symmetry.space_group_name_H-M   'P 1'
#
loop_
_entity.id
_entity.type
_entity.pdbx_description
1 polymer ?
#
loop_
_entity_poly.entity_id
_entity_poly.type
_entity_poly.pdbx_seq_one_letter_code
_entity_poly.pdbx_strand_id
1 'polypeptide(L)' 'KGFLNLSMKVGRGRDEPTRIHVGEMFWQIMLEHLEPLMAEYSVTLSYEMRELEEKVKFNSRNF' A
#
# COMPACT_ATOMS: atom_id res chain seq x y z
N LYS A 1 -17.51 4.11 14.28
CA LYS A 1 -17.02 4.30 12.90
C LYS A 1 -15.50 4.37 12.94
N GLY A 2 -14.82 3.41 12.31
CA GLY A 2 -13.35 3.36 12.28
C GLY A 2 -12.79 3.84 10.95
N PHE A 3 -11.49 4.15 10.92
CA PHE A 3 -10.78 4.49 9.69
C PHE A 3 -9.44 3.75 9.66
N LEU A 4 -9.16 3.10 8.53
CA LEU A 4 -7.90 2.42 8.28
C LEU A 4 -7.24 3.07 7.05
N ASN A 5 -6.03 3.58 7.24
CA ASN A 5 -5.22 4.13 6.16
C ASN A 5 -3.95 3.32 5.98
N LEU A 6 -3.75 2.83 4.77
CA LEU A 6 -2.58 2.05 4.37
C LEU A 6 -1.73 2.89 3.42
N SER A 7 -0.43 2.95 3.66
CA SER A 7 0.52 3.65 2.80
C SER A 7 1.65 2.69 2.44
N MET A 8 1.80 2.41 1.15
CA MET A 8 2.84 1.54 0.62
C MET A 8 3.94 2.37 -0.03
N LYS A 9 5.18 2.16 0.43
CA LYS A 9 6.36 2.77 -0.18
C LYS A 9 7.02 1.78 -1.12
N VAL A 10 7.18 2.15 -2.38
CA VAL A 10 7.83 1.33 -3.40
C VAL A 10 9.15 1.95 -3.84
N GLY A 11 10.14 1.10 -4.12
CA GLY A 11 11.37 1.56 -4.76
C GLY A 11 11.07 2.17 -6.13
N ARG A 12 11.78 3.25 -6.46
CA ARG A 12 11.71 3.88 -7.77
C ARG A 12 12.16 2.92 -8.88
N GLY A 13 11.70 3.15 -10.10
CA GLY A 13 12.16 2.45 -11.31
C GLY A 13 11.16 1.46 -11.91
N ARG A 14 9.91 1.49 -11.44
CA ARG A 14 8.78 0.81 -12.09
C ARG A 14 7.99 1.83 -12.89
N ASP A 15 7.51 1.43 -14.07
CA ASP A 15 6.61 2.27 -14.86
C ASP A 15 5.25 2.44 -14.15
N GLU A 16 4.52 3.48 -14.55
CA GLU A 16 3.21 3.81 -14.01
C GLU A 16 2.17 2.68 -14.22
N PRO A 17 2.02 2.08 -15.41
CA PRO A 17 1.12 0.95 -15.60
C PRO A 17 1.36 -0.21 -14.63
N THR A 18 2.62 -0.57 -14.40
CA THR A 18 3.00 -1.62 -13.45
C THR A 18 2.60 -1.25 -12.01
N ARG A 19 2.81 0.01 -11.61
CA ARG A 19 2.42 0.47 -10.26
C ARG A 19 0.91 0.48 -10.07
N ILE A 20 0.15 0.89 -11.08
CA ILE A 20 -1.32 0.85 -11.06
C ILE A 20 -1.78 -0.61 -10.90
N HIS A 21 -1.31 -1.50 -11.77
CA HIS A 21 -1.70 -2.90 -11.75
C HIS A 21 -1.42 -3.59 -10.40
N VAL A 22 -0.20 -3.38 -9.86
CA VAL A 22 0.18 -3.96 -8.56
C VAL A 22 -0.61 -3.30 -7.41
N GLY A 23 -0.87 -1.99 -7.49
CA GLY A 23 -1.67 -1.28 -6.51
C GLY A 23 -3.11 -1.78 -6.46
N GLU A 24 -3.73 -2.00 -7.61
CA GLU A 24 -5.07 -2.59 -7.74
C GLU A 24 -5.10 -4.01 -7.18
N MET A 25 -4.14 -4.85 -7.54
CA MET A 25 -4.03 -6.22 -7.02
C MET A 25 -3.90 -6.23 -5.50
N PHE A 26 -3.02 -5.40 -4.93
CA PHE A 26 -2.85 -5.29 -3.48
C PHE A 26 -4.12 -4.80 -2.79
N TRP A 27 -4.80 -3.83 -3.40
CA TRP A 27 -6.06 -3.30 -2.87
C TRP A 27 -7.14 -4.38 -2.79
N GLN A 28 -7.29 -5.23 -3.81
CA GLN A 28 -8.26 -6.34 -3.76
C GLN A 28 -7.94 -7.33 -2.64
N ILE A 29 -6.67 -7.74 -2.51
CA ILE A 29 -6.23 -8.62 -1.43
C ILE A 29 -6.55 -8.02 -0.05
N MET A 30 -6.35 -6.70 0.11
CA MET A 30 -6.67 -6.00 1.36
C MET A 30 -8.18 -5.99 1.64
N LEU A 31 -9.02 -5.76 0.62
CA LEU A 31 -10.47 -5.79 0.77
C LEU A 31 -10.97 -7.18 1.18
N GLU A 32 -10.47 -8.23 0.52
CA GLU A 32 -10.78 -9.63 0.88
C GLU A 32 -10.36 -9.94 2.31
N HIS A 33 -9.16 -9.52 2.70
CA HIS A 33 -8.66 -9.76 4.06
C HIS A 33 -9.47 -9.03 5.13
N LEU A 34 -9.98 -7.85 4.83
CA LEU A 34 -10.73 -7.01 5.77
C LEU A 34 -12.25 -7.25 5.73
N GLU A 35 -12.74 -8.08 4.83
CA GLU A 35 -14.18 -8.40 4.71
C GLU A 35 -14.81 -8.81 6.06
N PRO A 36 -14.22 -9.70 6.87
CA PRO A 36 -14.82 -10.09 8.15
C PRO A 36 -14.95 -8.91 9.13
N LEU A 37 -13.98 -7.99 9.12
CA LEU A 37 -14.02 -6.79 9.96
C LEU A 37 -15.11 -5.82 9.50
N MET A 38 -15.25 -5.64 8.18
CA MET A 38 -16.27 -4.76 7.59
C MET A 38 -17.70 -5.29 7.78
N ALA A 39 -17.86 -6.60 7.95
CA ALA A 39 -19.15 -7.22 8.24
C ALA A 39 -19.69 -6.86 9.64
N GLU A 40 -18.79 -6.68 10.62
CA GLU A 40 -19.15 -6.38 12.01
C GLU A 40 -19.12 -4.88 12.34
N TYR A 41 -18.25 -4.11 11.69
CA TYR A 41 -17.99 -2.72 12.03
C TYR A 41 -18.03 -1.81 10.81
N SER A 42 -18.67 -0.64 10.96
CA SER A 42 -18.57 0.42 9.95
C SER A 42 -17.18 1.04 9.97
N VAL A 43 -16.35 0.68 8.99
CA VAL A 43 -15.00 1.20 8.79
C VAL A 43 -14.85 1.83 7.40
N THR A 44 -14.03 2.87 7.30
CA THR A 44 -13.61 3.46 6.03
C THR A 44 -12.17 3.07 5.76
N LEU A 45 -11.89 2.61 4.56
CA LEU A 45 -10.56 2.15 4.14
C LEU A 45 -9.97 3.11 3.12
N SER A 46 -8.68 3.40 3.24
CA SER A 46 -7.89 4.23 2.32
C SER A 46 -6.54 3.55 2.06
N TYR A 47 -6.12 3.56 0.79
CA TYR A 47 -4.82 3.04 0.37
C TYR A 47 -4.13 4.02 -0.57
N GLU A 48 -2.85 4.25 -0.33
CA GLU A 48 -1.99 5.02 -1.21
C GLU A 48 -0.65 4.31 -1.46
N MET A 49 -0.13 4.46 -2.68
CA MET A 49 1.21 4.00 -3.05
C MET A 49 2.08 5.19 -3.41
N ARG A 50 3.29 5.25 -2.84
CA ARG A 50 4.27 6.33 -3.08
C ARG A 50 5.63 5.75 -3.42
N GLU A 51 6.34 6.37 -4.35
CA GLU A 51 7.74 6.04 -4.61
C GLU A 51 8.66 6.59 -3.52
N LEU A 52 9.70 5.83 -3.21
CA LEU A 52 10.77 6.25 -2.31
C LEU A 52 11.65 7.32 -2.98
N GLU A 53 12.00 8.35 -2.22
CA GLU A 53 12.95 9.38 -2.64
C GLU A 53 14.33 8.74 -2.88
N GLU A 54 14.92 9.05 -4.04
CA GLU A 54 16.18 8.44 -4.47
C GLU A 54 17.38 9.15 -3.84
N LYS A 55 17.29 10.46 -3.66
CA LYS A 55 18.43 11.31 -3.30
C LYS A 55 18.72 11.36 -1.80
N VAL A 56 17.76 10.98 -0.96
CA VAL A 56 17.87 11.05 0.51
C VAL A 56 17.67 9.65 1.10
N LYS A 57 18.47 8.69 0.62
CA LYS A 57 18.42 7.29 1.08
C LYS A 57 19.81 6.80 1.47
N PHE A 58 20.02 6.58 2.76
CA PHE A 58 21.25 6.00 3.31
C PHE A 58 20.94 4.57 3.76
N ASN A 59 21.65 3.58 3.22
CA ASN A 59 21.50 2.18 3.62
C ASN A 59 22.85 1.69 4.16
N SER A 60 22.83 1.02 5.31
CA SER A 60 23.96 0.22 5.80
C SER A 60 23.57 -1.24 5.69
N ARG A 61 24.47 -2.08 5.16
CA ARG A 61 24.32 -3.54 5.12
C ARG A 61 25.55 -4.14 5.78
N ASN A 62 25.33 -5.13 6.64
CA ASN A 62 26.37 -5.81 7.42
C ASN A 62 26.37 -7.33 7.18
N PHE A 63 25.97 -7.74 5.97
CA PHE A 63 26.03 -9.10 5.46
C PHE A 63 26.64 -9.09 4.06
#